data_AF-A0A1E9CJZ5-F1
#
_entry.id   AF-A0A1E9CJZ5-F1
#
_cell.length_a   1.000
_cell.length_b   1.000
_cell.length_c   1.000
_cell.angle_alpha   90.00
_cell.angle_beta   90.00
_cell.angle_gamma   90.00
#
_symmetry.space_group_name_H-M   'P 1'
#
loop_
_entity.id
_entity.type
_entity.pdbx_description
1 polymer ?
#
loop_
_entity_poly.entity_id
_entity_poly.type
_entity_poly.pdbx_seq_one_letter_code
_entity_poly.pdbx_strand_id
1 'polypeptide(L)'
;MKRMIIFIGLVFIIIEVYAQVSNYDKTKTFHEESYTYQCDVIDKAKFVRLYNKENKFTYADQINKSTGKTITIAEENEEHIKRETWTKPKCFSIINNAFSSIEKQRVKGKALTIILYINPDDGKIAEVEYQFVSFGPYATIPVSVYHNIEAELKKNIWFTPTKEGAKYNYIFLGWRHEVK
;
A
#
# COMPACT_ATOMS: atom_id res chain seq x y z
N MET A 1 62.36 -33.32 -11.51
CA MET A 1 61.81 -32.70 -10.29
C MET A 1 60.91 -31.53 -10.69
N LYS A 2 59.75 -31.45 -10.02
CA LYS A 2 58.52 -30.72 -10.36
C LYS A 2 58.69 -29.23 -10.68
N ARG A 3 58.17 -28.79 -11.84
CA ARG A 3 57.72 -27.40 -12.05
C ARG A 3 56.27 -27.31 -11.55
N MET A 4 56.06 -26.68 -10.40
CA MET A 4 54.73 -26.39 -9.86
C MET A 4 54.27 -25.06 -10.46
N ILE A 5 53.42 -25.11 -11.49
CA ILE A 5 52.74 -23.92 -12.01
C ILE A 5 51.44 -23.79 -11.23
N ILE A 6 51.37 -22.75 -10.39
CA ILE A 6 50.17 -22.41 -9.62
C ILE A 6 49.21 -21.70 -10.57
N PHE A 7 48.05 -22.30 -10.84
CA PHE A 7 46.92 -21.64 -11.51
C PHE A 7 46.02 -21.01 -10.44
N ILE A 8 46.06 -19.68 -10.32
CA ILE A 8 45.05 -18.91 -9.57
C ILE A 8 43.91 -18.64 -10.55
N GLY A 9 42.83 -19.41 -10.44
CA GLY A 9 41.60 -19.15 -11.17
C GLY A 9 40.83 -18.01 -10.52
N LEU A 10 40.83 -16.83 -11.16
CA LEU A 10 39.91 -15.73 -10.85
C LEU A 10 38.51 -16.14 -11.31
N VAL A 11 37.70 -16.68 -10.40
CA VAL A 11 36.26 -16.87 -10.62
C VAL A 11 35.61 -15.49 -10.52
N PHE A 12 35.38 -14.85 -11.67
CA PHE A 12 34.51 -13.69 -11.75
C PHE A 12 33.08 -14.14 -11.47
N ILE A 13 32.60 -13.91 -10.25
CA ILE A 13 31.16 -13.95 -9.96
C ILE A 13 30.55 -12.77 -10.71
N ILE A 14 29.99 -13.04 -11.89
CA ILE A 14 29.13 -12.08 -12.59
C ILE A 14 27.87 -11.97 -11.73
N ILE A 15 27.82 -10.98 -10.85
CA ILE A 15 26.57 -10.56 -10.25
C ILE A 15 25.84 -9.82 -11.37
N GLU A 16 24.97 -10.53 -12.09
CA GLU A 16 24.02 -9.88 -12.99
C GLU A 16 23.15 -8.97 -12.11
N VAL A 17 23.47 -7.68 -12.10
CA VAL A 17 22.57 -6.65 -11.56
C VAL A 17 21.44 -6.57 -12.57
N TYR A 18 20.47 -7.48 -12.48
CA TYR A 18 19.20 -7.33 -13.17
C TYR A 18 18.59 -6.04 -12.65
N ALA A 19 18.57 -5.00 -13.48
CA ALA A 19 17.70 -3.87 -13.27
C ALA A 19 16.27 -4.44 -13.20
N GLN A 20 15.70 -4.48 -11.99
CA GLN A 20 14.37 -5.02 -11.80
C GLN A 20 13.37 -4.11 -12.51
N VAL A 21 12.65 -4.69 -13.47
CA VAL A 21 11.64 -3.98 -14.25
C VAL A 21 10.52 -3.57 -13.31
N SER A 22 10.18 -2.28 -13.33
CA SER A 22 9.04 -1.75 -12.58
C SER A 22 7.75 -2.36 -13.11
N ASN A 23 6.93 -2.89 -12.22
CA ASN A 23 5.60 -3.40 -12.55
C ASN A 23 4.59 -2.25 -12.70
N TYR A 24 4.93 -0.99 -12.41
CA TYR A 24 3.96 0.11 -12.32
C TYR A 24 4.49 1.40 -13.00
N ASP A 25 5.19 1.24 -14.12
CA ASP A 25 5.82 2.33 -14.88
C ASP A 25 4.83 3.21 -15.66
N LYS A 26 3.65 2.67 -15.97
CA LYS A 26 2.55 3.30 -16.70
C LYS A 26 1.19 2.88 -16.15
N THR A 27 0.17 3.67 -16.46
CA THR A 27 -1.23 3.32 -16.15
C THR A 27 -1.62 2.01 -16.82
N LYS A 28 -2.15 1.06 -16.05
CA LYS A 28 -2.62 -0.24 -16.54
C LYS A 28 -3.54 -0.93 -15.53
N THR A 29 -4.28 -1.92 -16.03
CA THR A 29 -5.07 -2.84 -15.19
C THR A 29 -4.37 -4.19 -15.09
N PHE A 30 -4.28 -4.74 -13.89
CA PHE A 30 -3.86 -6.12 -13.63
C PHE A 30 -5.10 -7.01 -13.57
N HIS A 31 -5.15 -8.04 -14.42
CA HIS A 31 -6.22 -9.03 -14.47
C HIS A 31 -5.68 -10.35 -13.92
N GLU A 32 -6.00 -10.64 -12.66
CA GLU A 32 -5.68 -11.90 -11.99
C GLU A 32 -6.94 -12.77 -11.93
N GLU A 33 -6.81 -14.06 -11.64
CA GLU A 33 -7.93 -15.01 -11.72
C GLU A 33 -9.13 -14.63 -10.83
N SER A 34 -8.87 -14.07 -9.64
CA SER A 34 -9.89 -13.78 -8.61
C SER A 34 -10.01 -12.31 -8.23
N TYR A 35 -9.20 -11.42 -8.79
CA TYR A 35 -9.25 -9.98 -8.51
C TYR A 35 -8.71 -9.15 -9.68
N THR A 36 -9.15 -7.89 -9.74
CA THR A 36 -8.66 -6.92 -10.73
C THR A 36 -8.18 -5.67 -10.01
N TYR A 37 -6.96 -5.25 -10.31
CA TYR A 37 -6.34 -4.07 -9.72
C TYR A 37 -6.08 -3.01 -10.78
N GLN A 38 -6.37 -1.76 -10.45
CA GLN A 38 -6.03 -0.61 -11.27
C GLN A 38 -4.76 0.06 -10.74
N CYS A 39 -3.84 0.34 -11.65
CA CYS A 39 -2.65 1.11 -11.39
C CYS A 39 -2.73 2.37 -12.25
N ASP A 40 -2.88 3.52 -11.60
CA ASP A 40 -2.83 4.82 -12.25
C ASP A 40 -1.49 5.48 -11.96
N VAL A 41 -0.81 5.93 -13.01
CA VAL A 41 0.51 6.57 -12.90
C VAL A 41 0.41 8.02 -13.37
N ILE A 42 0.76 8.96 -12.49
CA ILE A 42 0.86 10.37 -12.85
C ILE A 42 2.17 10.58 -13.60
N ASP A 43 2.11 10.71 -14.93
CA ASP A 43 3.27 10.61 -15.83
C ASP A 43 4.50 11.45 -15.45
N LYS A 44 4.29 12.71 -15.01
CA LYS A 44 5.39 13.61 -14.64
C LYS A 44 5.95 13.34 -13.24
N ALA A 45 5.06 13.08 -12.28
CA ALA A 45 5.45 12.81 -10.90
C ALA A 45 5.95 11.37 -10.71
N LYS A 46 5.67 10.49 -11.68
CA LYS A 46 5.88 9.04 -11.59
C LYS A 46 5.27 8.48 -10.32
N PHE A 47 4.14 9.05 -9.91
CA PHE A 47 3.42 8.70 -8.71
C PHE A 47 2.37 7.66 -9.07
N VAL A 48 2.44 6.52 -8.41
CA VAL A 48 1.55 5.38 -8.58
C VAL A 48 0.46 5.46 -7.53
N ARG A 49 -0.77 5.29 -7.99
CA ARG A 49 -1.93 4.94 -7.17
C ARG A 49 -2.36 3.53 -7.57
N LEU A 50 -2.31 2.60 -6.61
CA LEU A 50 -2.64 1.19 -6.81
C LEU A 50 -3.81 0.81 -5.91
N TYR A 51 -4.86 0.26 -6.49
CA TYR A 51 -6.10 -0.01 -5.79
C TYR A 51 -6.91 -1.11 -6.48
N ASN A 52 -7.80 -1.76 -5.74
CA ASN A 52 -8.75 -2.70 -6.33
C ASN A 52 -9.69 -1.95 -7.27
N LYS A 53 -9.90 -2.45 -8.50
CA LYS A 53 -10.68 -1.75 -9.52
C LYS A 53 -12.15 -1.56 -9.13
N GLU A 54 -12.64 -2.33 -8.16
CA GLU A 54 -14.00 -2.20 -7.61
C GLU A 54 -14.14 -1.07 -6.58
N ASN A 55 -13.03 -0.45 -6.14
CA ASN A 55 -13.06 0.69 -5.24
C ASN A 55 -13.86 1.85 -5.84
N LYS A 56 -14.65 2.50 -5.00
CA LYS A 56 -15.54 3.61 -5.32
C LYS A 56 -15.07 4.92 -4.70
N PHE A 57 -14.24 4.87 -3.66
CA PHE A 57 -13.82 6.06 -2.90
C PHE A 57 -12.46 6.63 -3.31
N THR A 58 -11.66 5.90 -4.09
CA THR A 58 -10.33 6.32 -4.60
C THR A 58 -10.31 7.75 -5.18
N TYR A 59 -11.35 8.16 -5.90
CA TYR A 59 -11.50 9.49 -6.49
C TYR A 59 -12.72 10.27 -6.00
N ALA A 60 -13.44 9.72 -5.01
CA ALA A 60 -14.61 10.38 -4.46
C ALA A 60 -14.19 11.40 -3.39
N ASP A 61 -14.88 12.52 -3.34
CA ASP A 61 -14.75 13.46 -2.23
C ASP A 61 -15.33 12.85 -0.94
N GLN A 62 -14.78 13.24 0.20
CA GLN A 62 -15.39 12.95 1.49
C GLN A 62 -16.56 13.92 1.72
N ILE A 63 -17.78 13.39 1.73
CA ILE A 63 -19.02 14.15 1.76
C ILE A 63 -19.73 13.94 3.09
N ASN A 64 -20.19 15.03 3.72
CA ASN A 64 -21.11 14.97 4.85
C ASN A 64 -22.49 14.52 4.35
N LYS A 65 -22.96 13.35 4.81
CA LYS A 65 -24.21 12.71 4.38
C LYS A 65 -25.44 13.59 4.61
N SER A 66 -25.42 14.44 5.65
CA SER A 66 -26.55 15.29 6.01
C SER A 66 -26.66 16.56 5.16
N THR A 67 -25.53 17.12 4.73
CA THR A 67 -25.50 18.39 3.99
C THR A 67 -25.24 18.21 2.50
N GLY A 68 -24.73 17.05 2.09
CA GLY A 68 -24.31 16.77 0.71
C GLY A 68 -23.06 17.55 0.29
N LYS A 69 -22.35 18.21 1.23
CA LYS A 69 -21.17 19.02 0.95
C LYS A 69 -19.88 18.27 1.29
N THR A 70 -18.82 18.60 0.56
CA THR A 70 -17.45 18.17 0.88
C THR A 70 -17.06 18.66 2.26
N ILE A 71 -16.33 17.81 2.98
CA ILE A 71 -15.77 18.12 4.28
C ILE A 71 -14.89 19.37 4.24
N THR A 72 -14.95 20.18 5.30
CA THR A 72 -14.06 21.33 5.49
C THR A 72 -12.77 20.92 6.22
N ILE A 73 -11.74 21.75 6.16
CA ILE A 73 -10.47 21.51 6.90
C ILE A 73 -10.72 21.41 8.41
N ALA A 74 -11.64 22.21 8.96
CA ALA A 74 -11.95 22.15 10.40
C ALA A 74 -12.56 20.80 10.77
N GLU A 75 -13.47 20.30 9.95
CA GLU A 75 -14.12 18.99 10.12
C GLU A 75 -13.14 17.83 9.91
N GLU A 76 -12.19 17.94 8.97
CA GLU A 76 -11.14 16.94 8.74
C GLU A 76 -10.23 16.77 9.97
N ASN A 77 -10.03 17.84 10.74
CA ASN A 77 -9.23 17.82 11.97
C ASN A 77 -10.01 17.29 13.19
N GLU A 78 -11.30 16.97 13.07
CA GLU A 78 -12.06 16.30 14.12
C GLU A 78 -11.60 14.84 14.28
N GLU A 79 -11.79 14.28 15.48
CA GLU A 79 -11.51 12.87 15.70
C GLU A 79 -12.63 12.02 15.10
N HIS A 80 -12.40 11.37 13.96
CA HIS A 80 -13.41 10.56 13.26
C HIS A 80 -13.48 9.10 13.73
N ILE A 81 -12.39 8.60 14.33
CA ILE A 81 -12.30 7.26 14.93
C ILE A 81 -11.74 7.39 16.34
N LYS A 82 -12.23 6.56 17.26
CA LYS A 82 -11.67 6.51 18.61
C LYS A 82 -10.23 5.98 18.56
N ARG A 83 -9.36 6.54 19.39
CA ARG A 83 -8.02 5.99 19.60
C ARG A 83 -8.09 4.64 20.33
N GLU A 84 -7.55 3.63 19.68
CA GLU A 84 -7.40 2.28 20.23
C GLU A 84 -5.93 1.86 20.15
N THR A 85 -5.46 1.11 21.15
CA THR A 85 -4.05 0.72 21.26
C THR A 85 -3.69 -0.47 20.36
N TRP A 86 -4.68 -1.18 19.82
CA TRP A 86 -4.48 -2.46 19.13
C TRP A 86 -4.49 -2.36 17.59
N THR A 87 -5.23 -1.41 17.02
CA THR A 87 -5.46 -1.32 15.56
C THR A 87 -4.17 -1.03 14.80
N LYS A 88 -3.40 -0.01 15.24
CA LYS A 88 -2.14 0.38 14.59
C LYS A 88 -1.07 -0.74 14.63
N PRO A 89 -0.74 -1.35 15.78
CA PRO A 89 0.19 -2.49 15.81
C PRO A 89 -0.28 -3.66 14.93
N LYS A 90 -1.58 -3.97 14.92
CA LYS A 90 -2.12 -5.07 14.12
C LYS A 90 -2.04 -4.78 12.62
N CYS A 91 -2.39 -3.57 12.17
CA CYS A 91 -2.20 -3.14 10.79
C CYS A 91 -0.74 -3.31 10.37
N PHE A 92 0.19 -2.83 11.20
CA PHE A 92 1.62 -2.88 10.90
C PHE A 92 2.12 -4.32 10.82
N SER A 93 1.65 -5.21 11.70
CA SER A 93 1.97 -6.63 11.64
C SER A 93 1.44 -7.28 10.36
N ILE A 94 0.20 -7.00 9.96
CA ILE A 94 -0.38 -7.54 8.72
C ILE A 94 0.47 -7.13 7.52
N ILE A 95 0.78 -5.85 7.41
CA ILE A 95 1.57 -5.31 6.31
C ILE A 95 2.97 -5.91 6.31
N ASN A 96 3.68 -5.90 7.44
CA ASN A 96 5.04 -6.43 7.51
C ASN A 96 5.11 -7.93 7.21
N ASN A 97 4.08 -8.71 7.57
CA ASN A 97 4.07 -10.14 7.36
C ASN A 97 3.73 -10.55 5.91
N ALA A 98 3.16 -9.64 5.11
CA ALA A 98 2.84 -9.91 3.70
C ALA A 98 4.09 -9.91 2.79
N PHE A 99 5.19 -9.27 3.21
CA PHE A 99 6.43 -9.21 2.45
C PHE A 99 7.37 -10.35 2.84
N SER A 100 7.94 -11.03 1.84
CA SER A 100 9.02 -11.99 2.04
C SER A 100 10.31 -11.31 2.52
N SER A 101 11.24 -12.09 3.08
CA SER A 101 12.55 -11.57 3.52
C SER A 101 13.32 -10.84 2.41
N ILE A 102 13.22 -11.32 1.16
CA ILE A 102 13.88 -10.69 0.01
C ILE A 102 13.23 -9.35 -0.33
N GLU A 103 11.90 -9.29 -0.32
CA GLU A 103 11.17 -8.05 -0.59
C GLU A 103 11.40 -7.01 0.50
N LYS A 104 11.45 -7.43 1.77
CA LYS A 104 11.79 -6.55 2.91
C LYS A 104 13.17 -5.90 2.73
N GLN A 105 14.18 -6.68 2.36
CA GLN A 105 15.52 -6.13 2.11
C GLN A 105 15.51 -5.13 0.94
N ARG A 106 14.71 -5.39 -0.09
CA ARG A 106 14.59 -4.52 -1.27
C ARG A 106 13.95 -3.17 -0.94
N VAL A 107 12.92 -3.16 -0.10
CA VAL A 107 12.19 -1.93 0.26
C VAL A 107 12.74 -1.21 1.49
N LYS A 108 13.79 -1.75 2.12
CA LYS A 108 14.40 -1.22 3.34
C LYS A 108 14.73 0.27 3.24
N GLY A 109 14.36 1.04 4.27
CA GLY A 109 14.59 2.48 4.31
C GLY A 109 13.73 3.29 3.35
N LYS A 110 12.75 2.66 2.69
CA LYS A 110 11.73 3.33 1.87
C LYS A 110 10.36 3.12 2.49
N ALA A 111 9.44 4.02 2.18
CA ALA A 111 8.06 3.95 2.63
C ALA A 111 7.08 4.04 1.47
N LEU A 112 5.97 3.31 1.57
CA LEU A 112 4.76 3.51 0.77
C LEU A 112 3.70 4.21 1.62
N THR A 113 2.74 4.88 0.99
CA THR A 113 1.53 5.36 1.65
C THR A 113 0.46 4.29 1.57
N ILE A 114 -0.26 4.08 2.66
CA ILE A 114 -1.42 3.20 2.75
C ILE A 114 -2.60 4.06 3.18
N ILE A 115 -3.71 3.92 2.47
CA ILE A 115 -4.95 4.66 2.71
C ILE A 115 -6.05 3.63 2.92
N LEU A 116 -6.80 3.81 4.00
CA LEU A 116 -8.00 3.04 4.32
C LEU A 116 -9.21 3.96 4.16
N TYR A 117 -10.23 3.43 3.49
CA TYR A 117 -11.57 4.01 3.48
C TYR A 117 -12.43 3.15 4.40
N ILE A 118 -12.83 3.72 5.53
CA ILE A 118 -13.51 3.02 6.61
C ILE A 118 -15.01 3.32 6.51
N ASN A 119 -15.83 2.29 6.62
CA ASN A 119 -17.28 2.45 6.69
C ASN A 119 -17.65 3.16 8.01
N PRO A 120 -18.32 4.32 7.94
CA PRO A 120 -18.64 5.15 9.09
C PRO A 120 -19.68 4.50 10.02
N ASP A 121 -20.45 3.53 9.52
CA ASP A 121 -21.56 2.93 10.26
C ASP A 121 -21.11 1.74 11.12
N ASP A 122 -20.15 0.94 10.65
CA ASP A 122 -19.66 -0.26 11.36
C ASP A 122 -18.15 -0.28 11.64
N GLY A 123 -17.41 0.72 11.15
CA GLY A 123 -15.98 0.86 11.37
C GLY A 123 -15.11 -0.13 10.62
N LYS A 124 -15.67 -0.96 9.73
CA LYS A 124 -14.90 -1.90 8.91
C LYS A 124 -14.21 -1.18 7.76
N ILE A 125 -13.08 -1.72 7.32
CA ILE A 125 -12.38 -1.22 6.14
C ILE A 125 -13.20 -1.62 4.90
N ALA A 126 -13.71 -0.63 4.18
CA ALA A 126 -14.42 -0.84 2.93
C ALA A 126 -13.44 -1.01 1.77
N GLU A 127 -12.41 -0.15 1.70
CA GLU A 127 -11.46 -0.10 0.58
C GLU A 127 -10.05 0.23 1.08
N VAL A 128 -9.05 -0.20 0.30
CA VAL A 128 -7.64 0.09 0.56
C VAL A 128 -7.00 0.63 -0.73
N GLU A 129 -6.14 1.63 -0.57
CA GLU A 129 -5.33 2.21 -1.64
C GLU A 129 -3.86 2.30 -1.19
N TYR A 130 -2.97 2.09 -2.15
CA TYR A 130 -1.52 2.20 -1.97
C TYR A 130 -0.96 3.27 -2.87
N GLN A 131 -0.02 4.06 -2.35
CA GLN A 131 0.69 5.05 -3.15
C GLN A 131 2.20 4.99 -2.96
N PHE A 132 2.93 5.08 -4.06
CA PHE A 132 4.39 5.04 -4.10
C PHE A 132 4.91 5.60 -5.43
N VAL A 133 6.21 5.77 -5.59
CA VAL A 133 6.81 6.20 -6.87
C VAL A 133 7.17 5.00 -7.74
N SER A 134 6.96 5.09 -9.06
CA SER A 134 7.14 3.98 -10.00
C SER A 134 8.60 3.59 -10.24
N PHE A 135 9.54 4.45 -9.85
CA PHE A 135 10.99 4.18 -9.85
C PHE A 135 11.51 3.72 -8.48
N GLY A 136 10.63 3.58 -7.48
CA GLY A 136 10.99 3.11 -6.14
C GLY A 136 10.91 1.58 -6.03
N PRO A 137 11.50 0.97 -4.98
CA PRO A 137 11.53 -0.49 -4.85
C PRO A 137 10.14 -1.11 -4.67
N TYR A 138 9.18 -0.36 -4.12
CA TYR A 138 7.78 -0.79 -4.05
C TYR A 138 7.18 -1.06 -5.44
N ALA A 139 7.66 -0.37 -6.47
CA ALA A 139 7.19 -0.61 -7.82
C ALA A 139 7.66 -1.96 -8.42
N THR A 140 8.47 -2.74 -7.69
CA THR A 140 8.89 -4.09 -8.08
C THR A 140 8.13 -5.18 -7.34
N ILE A 141 7.28 -4.81 -6.37
CA ILE A 141 6.52 -5.74 -5.54
C ILE A 141 5.33 -6.27 -6.35
N PRO A 142 5.09 -7.59 -6.39
CA PRO A 142 3.95 -8.17 -7.10
C PRO A 142 2.61 -7.62 -6.59
N VAL A 143 1.63 -7.48 -7.49
CA VAL A 143 0.28 -6.98 -7.14
C VAL A 143 -0.41 -7.86 -6.10
N SER A 144 -0.11 -9.18 -6.10
CA SER A 144 -0.63 -10.15 -5.13
C SER A 144 -0.26 -9.84 -3.68
N VAL A 145 0.89 -9.22 -3.43
CA VAL A 145 1.28 -8.80 -2.07
C VAL A 145 0.33 -7.72 -1.57
N TYR A 146 0.02 -6.73 -2.41
CA TYR A 146 -0.94 -5.67 -2.09
C TYR A 146 -2.35 -6.23 -1.88
N HIS A 147 -2.79 -7.14 -2.75
CA HIS A 147 -4.07 -7.83 -2.60
C HIS A 147 -4.18 -8.60 -1.28
N ASN A 148 -3.14 -9.34 -0.89
CA ASN A 148 -3.12 -10.08 0.37
C ASN A 148 -3.17 -9.15 1.59
N ILE A 149 -2.50 -8.00 1.53
CA ILE A 149 -2.58 -6.97 2.57
C ILE A 149 -4.01 -6.45 2.69
N GLU A 150 -4.64 -6.07 1.57
CA GLU A 150 -6.04 -5.62 1.56
C GLU A 150 -6.95 -6.65 2.23
N ALA A 151 -6.87 -7.92 1.80
CA ALA A 151 -7.72 -8.99 2.30
C ALA A 151 -7.57 -9.18 3.82
N GLU A 152 -6.33 -9.24 4.32
CA GLU A 152 -6.06 -9.43 5.75
C GLU A 152 -6.44 -8.19 6.58
N LEU A 153 -6.26 -6.97 6.06
CA LEU A 153 -6.73 -5.76 6.73
C LEU A 153 -8.25 -5.77 6.86
N LYS A 154 -8.99 -5.99 5.77
CA LYS A 154 -10.46 -6.00 5.76
C LYS A 154 -11.04 -7.09 6.65
N LYS A 155 -10.34 -8.23 6.78
CA LYS A 155 -10.76 -9.36 7.61
C LYS A 155 -10.50 -9.13 9.10
N ASN A 156 -9.36 -8.54 9.47
CA ASN A 156 -8.88 -8.56 10.86
C ASN A 156 -8.87 -7.19 11.55
N ILE A 157 -9.16 -6.10 10.84
CA ILE A 157 -9.16 -4.74 11.39
C ILE A 157 -10.55 -4.14 11.29
N TRP A 158 -10.96 -3.51 12.37
CA TRP A 158 -12.08 -2.59 12.44
C TRP A 158 -11.70 -1.45 13.38
N PHE A 159 -12.41 -0.35 13.26
CA PHE A 159 -12.27 0.83 14.10
C PHE A 159 -13.59 1.10 14.81
N THR A 160 -13.55 1.97 15.82
CA THR A 160 -14.78 2.51 16.40
C THR A 160 -15.00 3.94 15.89
N PRO A 161 -15.93 4.18 14.95
CA PRO A 161 -16.30 5.53 14.53
C PRO A 161 -16.75 6.39 15.71
N THR A 162 -16.44 7.68 15.67
CA THR A 162 -17.02 8.69 16.56
C THR A 162 -18.34 9.22 15.99
N LYS A 163 -19.02 10.11 16.73
CA LYS A 163 -20.23 10.78 16.22
C LYS A 163 -19.90 11.67 15.02
N GLU A 164 -18.70 12.21 15.01
CA GLU A 164 -18.13 13.09 14.01
C GLU A 164 -17.81 12.30 12.74
N GLY A 165 -17.10 11.18 12.87
CA GLY A 165 -16.81 10.29 11.73
C GLY A 165 -18.06 9.69 11.09
N ALA A 166 -19.09 9.39 11.89
CA ALA A 166 -20.35 8.83 11.41
C ALA A 166 -21.12 9.73 10.42
N LYS A 167 -20.79 11.03 10.34
CA LYS A 167 -21.44 12.02 9.47
C LYS A 167 -21.10 11.84 8.00
N TYR A 168 -19.97 11.20 7.66
CA TYR A 168 -19.44 11.19 6.29
C TYR A 168 -19.82 9.94 5.51
N ASN A 169 -19.62 9.95 4.19
CA ASN A 169 -19.78 8.79 3.29
C ASN A 169 -18.72 7.71 3.50
N TYR A 170 -17.52 8.11 3.94
CA TYR A 170 -16.45 7.24 4.43
C TYR A 170 -15.60 8.01 5.46
N ILE A 171 -14.83 7.29 6.28
CA ILE A 171 -13.77 7.87 7.11
C ILE A 171 -12.42 7.58 6.46
N PHE A 172 -11.61 8.62 6.28
CA PHE A 172 -10.27 8.54 5.70
C PHE A 172 -9.21 8.26 6.77
N LEU A 173 -8.34 7.28 6.55
CA LEU A 173 -7.15 7.06 7.37
C LEU A 173 -5.94 6.72 6.50
N GLY A 174 -4.97 7.63 6.43
CA GLY A 174 -3.75 7.45 5.65
C GLY A 174 -2.47 7.55 6.49
N TRP A 175 -1.47 6.72 6.19
CA TRP A 175 -0.13 6.85 6.77
C TRP A 175 0.98 6.40 5.83
N ARG A 176 2.20 6.89 6.08
CA ARG A 176 3.42 6.35 5.45
C ARG A 176 3.94 5.18 6.27
N HIS A 177 4.18 4.06 5.61
CA HIS A 177 4.64 2.81 6.22
C HIS A 177 5.99 2.41 5.65
N GLU A 178 6.96 2.17 6.53
CA GLU A 178 8.20 1.46 6.18
C GLU A 178 8.05 0.00 6.61
N VAL A 179 8.24 -0.91 5.67
CA VAL A 179 8.13 -2.35 5.91
C VAL A 179 9.34 -2.82 6.70
N LYS A 180 9.11 -3.57 7.79
CA LYS A 180 10.15 -4.13 8.67
C LYS A 180 10.29 -5.63 8.55
#